data_AF-W5SKM0-F1
#
_entry.id   AF-W5SKM0-F1
#
_cell.length_a   1.000
_cell.length_b   1.000
_cell.length_c   1.000
_cell.angle_alpha   90.00
_cell.angle_beta   90.00
_cell.angle_gamma   90.00
#
_symmetry.space_group_name_H-M   'P 1'
#
loop_
_entity.id
_entity.type
_entity.pdbx_description
1 polymer ?
#
loop_
_entity_poly.entity_id
_entity_poly.type
_entity_poly.pdbx_seq_one_letter_code
_entity_poly.pdbx_strand_id
1 'polypeptide(L)'
;LSIKSMQKGMFGKSVNDLGWHEFVRQLSYKSEWCGAYLHKVDRYFPSSKLCNNCGIKNTTLKLSDIRWSCRSCNTLHDRDINAALNLKAYYYKEIKTKAGTA
;
A
#
# COMPACT_ATOMS: atom_id res chain seq x y z
N LEU A 1 -1.48 -1.29 -6.93
CA LEU A 1 -1.03 -0.78 -8.26
C LEU A 1 -1.06 -1.87 -9.33
N SER A 2 -1.43 -1.54 -10.57
CA SER A 2 -1.44 -2.49 -11.69
C SER A 2 -0.16 -2.36 -12.54
N ILE A 3 0.90 -3.07 -12.16
CA ILE A 3 2.21 -3.00 -12.82
C ILE A 3 2.11 -3.47 -14.28
N LYS A 4 1.38 -4.56 -14.53
CA LYS A 4 1.17 -5.11 -15.89
C LYS A 4 0.52 -4.11 -16.85
N SER A 5 -0.42 -3.29 -16.38
CA SER A 5 -1.03 -2.26 -17.24
C SER A 5 -0.08 -1.09 -17.46
N MET A 6 0.70 -0.70 -16.44
CA MET A 6 1.69 0.37 -16.56
C MET A 6 2.83 0.01 -17.52
N GLN A 7 3.26 -1.27 -17.53
CA GLN A 7 4.25 -1.81 -18.47
C GLN A 7 3.81 -1.70 -19.94
N LYS A 8 2.50 -1.70 -20.21
CA LYS A 8 1.92 -1.59 -21.56
C LYS A 8 1.54 -0.15 -21.94
N GLY A 9 1.66 0.80 -21.02
CA GLY A 9 1.24 2.19 -21.22
C GLY A 9 2.37 3.10 -21.68
N MET A 10 2.09 4.40 -21.66
CA MET A 10 3.02 5.47 -22.10
C MET A 10 4.38 5.46 -21.37
N PHE A 11 4.42 4.96 -20.13
CA PHE A 11 5.65 4.84 -19.31
C PHE A 11 6.19 3.40 -19.26
N GLY A 12 5.81 2.55 -20.23
CA GLY A 12 6.10 1.12 -20.21
C GLY A 12 7.58 0.78 -20.11
N LYS A 13 8.44 1.49 -20.85
CA LYS A 13 9.90 1.30 -20.80
C LYS A 13 10.45 1.53 -19.40
N SER A 14 10.20 2.70 -18.82
CA SER A 14 10.67 3.04 -17.46
C SER A 14 10.15 2.06 -16.41
N VAL A 15 8.91 1.59 -16.53
CA VAL A 15 8.36 0.60 -15.59
C VAL A 15 9.03 -0.77 -15.73
N ASN A 16 9.42 -1.17 -16.94
CA ASN A 16 10.16 -2.41 -17.15
C ASN A 16 11.60 -2.32 -16.62
N ASP A 17 12.26 -1.18 -16.84
CA ASP A 17 13.64 -0.94 -16.38
C ASP A 17 13.76 -0.97 -14.84
N LEU A 18 12.68 -0.68 -14.11
CA LEU A 18 12.64 -0.77 -12.64
C LEU A 18 12.66 -2.21 -12.09
N GLY A 19 12.44 -3.24 -12.92
CA GLY A 19 12.59 -4.64 -12.49
C GLY A 19 11.65 -5.08 -11.36
N TRP A 20 10.40 -4.59 -11.34
CA TRP A 20 9.44 -4.86 -10.24
C TRP A 20 9.25 -6.34 -9.88
N HIS A 21 9.32 -7.24 -10.86
CA HIS A 21 9.25 -8.68 -10.60
C HIS A 21 10.45 -9.15 -9.76
N GLU A 22 11.65 -8.70 -10.13
CA GLU A 22 12.89 -9.05 -9.43
C GLU A 22 12.89 -8.46 -8.02
N PHE A 23 12.43 -7.22 -7.85
CA PHE A 23 12.27 -6.61 -6.52
C PHE A 23 11.40 -7.47 -5.58
N VAL A 24 10.24 -7.94 -6.05
CA VAL A 24 9.36 -8.80 -5.25
C VAL A 24 10.01 -10.16 -5.00
N ARG A 25 10.68 -10.76 -5.99
CA ARG A 25 11.40 -12.02 -5.83
C ARG A 25 12.48 -11.90 -4.74
N GLN A 26 13.24 -10.81 -4.76
CA GLN A 26 14.29 -10.55 -3.78
C GLN A 26 13.74 -10.38 -2.37
N LEU A 27 12.66 -9.62 -2.22
CA LEU A 27 11.98 -9.46 -0.94
C LEU A 27 11.46 -10.81 -0.40
N SER A 28 10.88 -11.66 -1.25
CA SER A 28 10.39 -12.98 -0.81
C SER A 28 11.51 -13.82 -0.22
N TYR A 29 12.57 -14.10 -0.99
CA TYR A 29 13.62 -15.02 -0.53
C TYR A 29 14.41 -14.43 0.66
N LYS A 30 14.62 -13.11 0.70
CA LYS A 30 15.30 -12.47 1.84
C LYS A 30 14.45 -12.49 3.09
N SER A 31 13.13 -12.33 2.97
CA SER A 31 12.22 -12.43 4.12
C SER A 31 12.26 -13.84 4.69
N GLU A 32 12.17 -14.86 3.83
CA GLU A 32 12.31 -16.27 4.24
C GLU A 32 13.65 -16.55 4.91
N TRP A 33 14.75 -16.06 4.32
CA TRP A 33 16.10 -16.22 4.88
C TRP A 33 16.24 -15.59 6.27
N CYS A 34 15.65 -14.42 6.49
CA CYS A 34 15.68 -13.74 7.78
C CYS A 34 14.62 -14.22 8.78
N GLY A 35 13.79 -15.22 8.43
CA GLY A 35 12.67 -15.66 9.29
C GLY A 35 11.56 -14.60 9.42
N ALA A 36 11.46 -13.66 8.47
CA ALA A 36 10.45 -12.63 8.41
C ALA A 36 9.29 -13.04 7.48
N TYR A 37 8.09 -12.53 7.77
CA TYR A 37 6.91 -12.74 6.92
C TYR A 37 6.74 -11.62 5.90
N LEU A 38 6.67 -11.99 4.62
CA LEU A 38 6.26 -11.09 3.55
C LEU A 38 4.75 -11.20 3.32
N HIS A 39 4.00 -10.18 3.73
CA HIS A 39 2.55 -10.11 3.54
C HIS A 39 2.18 -9.22 2.34
N LYS A 40 1.46 -9.78 1.36
CA LYS A 40 0.98 -9.04 0.19
C LYS A 40 -0.46 -8.57 0.41
N VAL A 41 -0.65 -7.25 0.38
CA VAL A 41 -1.97 -6.61 0.51
C VAL A 41 -2.67 -6.53 -0.85
N ASP A 42 -4.00 -6.49 -0.84
CA ASP A 42 -4.80 -6.28 -2.04
C ASP A 42 -4.33 -5.06 -2.87
N ARG A 43 -4.36 -5.23 -4.19
CA ARG A 43 -3.84 -4.26 -5.16
C ARG A 43 -4.55 -2.91 -5.09
N TYR A 44 -5.85 -2.92 -4.77
CA TYR A 44 -6.75 -1.77 -4.81
C TYR A 44 -7.10 -1.23 -3.42
N PHE A 45 -6.50 -1.78 -2.36
CA PHE A 45 -6.61 -1.23 -1.02
C PHE A 45 -6.15 0.24 -1.02
N PRO A 46 -7.00 1.19 -0.61
CA PRO A 46 -6.74 2.62 -0.75
C PRO A 46 -5.84 3.16 0.38
N SER A 47 -4.68 2.54 0.63
CA SER A 47 -3.83 2.85 1.79
C SER A 47 -3.45 4.33 1.93
N SER A 48 -3.11 5.01 0.83
CA SER A 48 -2.75 6.44 0.85
C SER A 48 -3.96 7.39 0.89
N LYS A 49 -5.13 6.91 0.47
CA LYS A 49 -6.37 7.69 0.39
C LYS A 49 -7.26 7.54 1.61
N LEU A 50 -7.07 6.51 2.42
CA LEU A 50 -7.82 6.29 3.65
C LEU A 50 -7.20 7.12 4.77
N CYS A 51 -8.01 7.84 5.54
CA CYS A 51 -7.53 8.49 6.76
C CYS A 51 -7.25 7.42 7.81
N ASN A 52 -6.01 7.31 8.29
CA ASN A 52 -5.67 6.35 9.35
C ASN A 52 -6.34 6.66 10.71
N ASN A 53 -6.80 7.89 10.92
CA ASN A 53 -7.44 8.33 12.15
C ASN A 53 -8.95 8.01 12.17
N CYS A 54 -9.69 8.42 11.14
CA CYS A 54 -11.16 8.27 11.09
C CYS A 54 -11.68 7.25 10.06
N GLY A 55 -10.82 6.67 9.23
CA GLY A 55 -11.19 5.66 8.23
C GLY A 55 -11.84 6.19 6.95
N ILE A 56 -12.15 7.48 6.86
CA ILE A 56 -12.78 8.05 5.67
C ILE A 56 -11.80 8.11 4.50
N LYS A 57 -12.29 7.70 3.31
CA LYS A 57 -11.53 7.72 2.06
C LYS A 57 -11.61 9.09 1.40
N ASN A 58 -10.46 9.70 1.16
CA ASN A 58 -10.31 10.88 0.32
C ASN A 58 -10.36 10.48 -1.17
N THR A 59 -11.49 10.74 -1.83
CA THR A 59 -11.69 10.45 -3.25
C THR A 59 -10.98 11.44 -4.17
N THR A 60 -10.68 12.65 -3.66
CA THR A 60 -10.10 13.77 -4.44
C THR A 60 -8.57 13.84 -4.41
N LEU A 61 -7.90 12.95 -3.65
CA LEU A 61 -6.45 12.97 -3.51
C LEU A 61 -5.74 12.65 -4.83
N LYS A 62 -4.84 13.54 -5.27
CA LYS A 62 -4.00 13.40 -6.47
C LYS A 62 -2.64 12.78 -6.12
N LEU A 63 -1.96 12.26 -7.15
CA LEU A 63 -0.63 11.67 -6.99
C LEU A 63 0.44 12.72 -6.63
N SER A 64 0.23 13.99 -6.97
CA SER A 64 1.09 15.12 -6.60
C SER A 64 1.00 15.51 -5.13
N ASP A 65 -0.05 15.07 -4.44
CA ASP A 65 -0.33 15.53 -3.08
C ASP A 65 0.50 14.71 -2.09
N ILE A 66 1.58 15.30 -1.57
CA ILE A 66 2.45 14.67 -0.57
C ILE A 66 1.83 14.80 0.83
N ARG A 67 1.17 15.92 1.11
CA ARG A 67 0.46 16.18 2.36
C ARG A 67 -1.00 16.55 2.08
N TRP A 68 -1.91 16.11 2.95
CA TRP A 68 -3.33 16.44 2.83
C TRP A 68 -4.01 16.43 4.19
N SER A 69 -5.04 17.27 4.37
CA SER A 69 -5.86 17.27 5.57
C SER A 69 -7.14 16.47 5.36
N CYS A 70 -7.50 15.63 6.33
CA CYS A 70 -8.74 14.89 6.29
C CYS A 70 -9.94 15.83 6.49
N ARG A 71 -10.87 15.85 5.52
CA ARG A 71 -12.07 16.70 5.58
C ARG A 71 -13.05 16.36 6.71
N SER A 72 -12.93 15.19 7.33
CA SER A 72 -13.85 14.75 8.39
C SER A 72 -13.30 14.94 9.80
N CYS A 73 -11.99 14.76 10.00
CA CYS A 73 -11.38 14.83 11.34
C CYS A 73 -10.21 15.82 11.42
N ASN A 74 -9.95 16.57 10.35
CA ASN A 74 -8.90 17.60 10.25
C ASN A 74 -7.47 17.13 10.49
N THR A 75 -7.23 15.82 10.61
CA THR A 75 -5.88 15.28 10.74
C THR A 75 -5.05 15.61 9.50
N LEU A 76 -3.88 16.21 9.70
CA LEU A 76 -2.90 16.41 8.65
C LEU A 76 -2.10 15.13 8.43
N HIS A 77 -2.07 14.66 7.20
CA HIS A 77 -1.35 13.47 6.80
C HIS A 77 -0.14 13.82 5.95
N ASP A 78 0.99 13.19 6.24
CA ASP A 78 1.95 12.81 5.21
C ASP A 78 1.45 11.53 4.53
N ARG A 79 1.42 11.53 3.19
CA ARG A 79 0.78 10.48 2.40
C ARG A 79 1.41 9.11 2.64
N ASP A 80 2.74 9.04 2.72
CA ASP A 80 3.46 7.77 2.77
C ASP A 80 3.44 7.21 4.20
N ILE A 81 3.55 8.07 5.21
CA ILE A 81 3.34 7.69 6.62
C ILE A 81 1.91 7.17 6.83
N ASN A 82 0.90 7.89 6.32
CA ASN A 82 -0.49 7.46 6.40
C ASN A 82 -0.72 6.12 5.70
N ALA A 83 -0.13 5.92 4.51
CA ALA A 83 -0.21 4.66 3.80
C ALA A 83 0.40 3.49 4.59
N ALA A 84 1.57 3.69 5.20
CA ALA A 84 2.23 2.68 6.03
C ALA A 84 1.37 2.29 7.25
N LEU A 85 0.78 3.27 7.94
CA LEU A 85 -0.12 3.02 9.08
C LEU A 85 -1.37 2.25 8.67
N ASN A 86 -1.95 2.56 7.51
CA ASN A 86 -3.10 1.83 6.98
C ASN A 86 -2.75 0.41 6.55
N LEU A 87 -1.58 0.17 5.96
CA LEU A 87 -1.10 -1.19 5.64
C LEU A 87 -0.88 -2.04 6.90
N LYS A 88 -0.29 -1.44 7.94
CA LYS A 88 -0.14 -2.07 9.26
C LYS A 88 -1.51 -2.45 9.85
N ALA A 89 -2.47 -1.53 9.80
CA ALA A 89 -3.82 -1.78 10.29
C ALA A 89 -4.55 -2.87 9.48
N TYR A 90 -4.37 -2.90 8.15
CA TYR A 90 -4.91 -3.94 7.28
C TYR A 90 -4.41 -5.33 7.67
N TYR A 91 -3.09 -5.47 7.86
CA TYR A 91 -2.48 -6.74 8.28
C TYR A 91 -3.05 -7.26 9.61
N TYR A 92 -3.15 -6.41 10.63
CA TYR A 92 -3.73 -6.84 11.92
C TYR A 92 -5.20 -7.23 11.81
N LYS A 93 -5.98 -6.56 10.95
CA LYS A 93 -7.37 -6.95 10.69
C LYS A 93 -7.42 -8.35 10.08
N GLU A 94 -6.61 -8.64 9.08
CA GLU A 94 -6.58 -9.97 8.47
C GLU A 94 -6.16 -11.09 9.43
N ILE A 95 -5.15 -10.85 10.29
CA ILE A 95 -4.75 -11.85 11.30
C ILE A 95 -5.90 -12.11 12.27
N LYS A 96 -6.56 -11.06 12.78
CA LYS A 96 -7.67 -11.19 13.71
C LYS A 96 -8.83 -11.98 13.10
N THR A 97 -9.16 -11.71 11.82
CA THR A 97 -10.19 -12.47 11.10
C THR A 97 -9.83 -13.95 11.04
N LYS A 98 -8.59 -14.29 10.67
CA LYS A 98 -8.13 -15.69 10.58
C LYS A 98 -8.09 -16.40 11.93
N ALA A 99 -7.76 -15.67 13.00
CA ALA A 99 -7.72 -16.21 14.36
C ALA A 99 -9.11 -16.41 14.98
N GLY A 100 -10.10 -15.57 14.62
CA GLY A 100 -11.47 -15.69 15.11
C GLY A 100 -12.35 -16.67 14.33
N THR A 101 -11.84 -17.22 13.22
CA THR A 101 -12.50 -18.27 12.42
C THR A 101 -11.99 -19.68 12.77
N ALA A 102 -11.24 -19.84 13.87
CA ALA A 102 -10.74 -21.11 14.39
C ALA A 102 -11.54 -21.56 15.62
#